data_AF-D3MT28-F1
#
_entry.id   AF-D3MT28-F1
#
_cell.length_a   1.000
_cell.length_b   1.000
_cell.length_c   1.000
_cell.angle_alpha   90.00
_cell.angle_beta   90.00
_cell.angle_gamma   90.00
#
_symmetry.space_group_name_H-M   'P 1'
#
loop_
_entity.id
_entity.type
_entity.pdbx_description
1 polymer ?
#
loop_
_entity_poly.entity_id
_entity_poly.type
_entity_poly.pdbx_seq_one_letter_code
_entity_poly.pdbx_strand_id
1 'polypeptide(L)'
;MSISGLIILLVLLVLALYSILTSKGLKRHMIKNTATAYAILLGLLAVTRINRCDIIAVYIGLLTVAIAVGSIYFYKKDYRKSSILLVLALVIGTLGAYLSYLD
;
A
#
# COMPACT_ATOMS: atom_id res chain seq x y z
N MET A 1 8.29 6.42 -15.15
CA MET A 1 6.87 6.76 -14.80
C MET A 1 6.65 8.19 -15.24
N SER A 2 5.49 8.58 -15.78
CA SER A 2 5.27 9.99 -16.08
C SER A 2 5.30 10.82 -14.78
N ILE A 3 5.80 12.06 -14.87
CA ILE A 3 5.89 12.97 -13.71
C ILE A 3 4.50 13.17 -13.06
N SER A 4 3.45 13.26 -13.89
CA SER A 4 2.07 13.34 -13.43
C SER A 4 1.62 12.10 -12.65
N GLY A 5 1.99 10.90 -13.09
CA GLY A 5 1.70 9.66 -12.38
C GLY A 5 2.36 9.61 -11.01
N LEU A 6 3.63 10.03 -10.92
CA LEU A 6 4.39 10.08 -9.67
C LEU A 6 3.75 11.03 -8.65
N ILE A 7 3.34 12.22 -9.10
CA ILE A 7 2.63 13.19 -8.27
C ILE A 7 1.33 12.60 -7.71
N ILE A 8 0.52 11.96 -8.57
CA ILE A 8 -0.73 11.32 -8.14
C ILE A 8 -0.46 10.22 -7.10
N LEU A 9 0.56 9.40 -7.32
CA LEU A 9 0.96 8.33 -6.40
C LEU A 9 1.36 8.88 -5.01
N LEU A 10 2.15 9.96 -4.99
CA LEU A 10 2.56 10.64 -3.75
C LEU A 10 1.37 11.27 -3.02
N VAL A 11 0.48 11.95 -3.74
CA VAL A 11 -0.73 12.54 -3.15
C VAL A 11 -1.60 11.47 -2.52
N LEU A 12 -1.82 10.35 -3.21
CA LEU A 12 -2.61 9.23 -2.69
C LEU A 12 -1.94 8.56 -1.48
N LEU A 13 -0.61 8.43 -1.48
CA LEU A 13 0.15 7.92 -0.33
C LEU A 13 -0.07 8.82 0.90
N VAL A 14 0.13 10.13 0.76
CA VAL A 14 -0.04 11.10 1.86
C VAL A 14 -1.48 11.10 2.36
N LEU A 15 -2.46 11.06 1.45
CA LEU A 15 -3.87 11.00 1.81
C LEU A 15 -4.21 9.72 2.59
N ALA A 16 -3.67 8.57 2.17
CA ALA A 16 -3.88 7.29 2.85
C ALA A 16 -3.26 7.31 4.26
N LEU A 17 -2.03 7.79 4.41
CA LEU A 17 -1.35 7.93 5.70
C LEU A 17 -2.11 8.86 6.64
N TYR A 18 -2.50 10.04 6.16
CA TYR A 18 -3.26 11.02 6.93
C TYR A 18 -4.59 10.44 7.43
N SER A 19 -5.30 9.72 6.56
CA SER A 19 -6.58 9.09 6.90
C SER A 19 -6.41 8.05 8.01
N ILE A 20 -5.36 7.22 7.94
CA ILE A 20 -5.06 6.20 8.97
C ILE A 20 -4.76 6.86 10.32
N LEU A 21 -3.93 7.90 10.32
CA LEU A 21 -3.50 8.62 11.54
C LEU A 21 -4.64 9.41 12.19
N THR A 22 -5.52 10.01 11.39
CA THR A 22 -6.63 10.87 11.87
C THR A 22 -7.86 10.06 12.28
N SER A 23 -7.95 8.78 11.90
CA SER A 23 -9.12 7.95 12.16
C SER A 23 -9.38 7.67 13.65
N LYS A 24 -10.57 8.06 14.13
CA LYS A 24 -11.07 7.77 15.49
C LYS A 24 -12.46 7.11 15.43
N GLY A 25 -12.76 6.23 16.39
CA GLY A 25 -14.08 5.61 16.57
C GLY A 25 -14.50 4.65 15.45
N LEU A 26 -15.81 4.57 15.14
CA LEU A 26 -16.39 3.66 14.16
C LEU A 26 -15.83 3.81 12.74
N LYS A 27 -15.43 5.03 12.35
CA LYS A 27 -14.84 5.32 11.03
C LYS A 27 -13.48 4.63 10.81
N ARG A 28 -12.83 4.22 11.89
CA ARG A 28 -11.52 3.56 11.88
C ARG A 28 -11.53 2.23 11.13
N HIS A 29 -12.64 1.50 11.19
CA HIS A 29 -12.78 0.21 10.52
C HIS A 29 -12.91 0.37 9.00
N MET A 30 -13.73 1.33 8.55
CA MET A 30 -13.88 1.67 7.12
C MET A 30 -12.57 2.18 6.53
N ILE A 31 -11.92 3.16 7.18
CA ILE A 31 -10.68 3.79 6.71
C ILE A 31 -9.56 2.75 6.59
N LYS A 32 -9.48 1.81 7.53
CA LYS A 32 -8.50 0.73 7.42
C LYS A 32 -8.80 -0.18 6.24
N ASN A 33 -10.06 -0.57 6.03
CA ASN A 33 -10.41 -1.49 4.95
C ASN A 33 -10.13 -0.85 3.58
N THR A 34 -10.45 0.42 3.41
CA THR A 34 -10.12 1.17 2.18
C THR A 34 -8.62 1.34 2.00
N ALA A 35 -7.87 1.67 3.06
CA ALA A 35 -6.41 1.76 2.98
C ALA A 35 -5.74 0.41 2.69
N THR A 36 -6.31 -0.69 3.21
CA THR A 36 -5.81 -2.04 2.92
C THR A 36 -6.09 -2.42 1.47
N ALA A 37 -7.30 -2.15 0.96
CA ALA A 37 -7.65 -2.37 -0.43
C ALA A 37 -6.73 -1.55 -1.36
N TYR A 38 -6.43 -0.30 -0.99
CA TYR A 38 -5.48 0.53 -1.73
C TYR A 38 -4.05 -0.06 -1.74
N ALA A 39 -3.55 -0.56 -0.60
CA ALA A 39 -2.26 -1.24 -0.54
C ALA A 39 -2.22 -2.52 -1.40
N ILE A 40 -3.31 -3.29 -1.42
CA ILE A 40 -3.44 -4.48 -2.27
C ILE A 40 -3.42 -4.08 -3.75
N LEU A 41 -4.14 -3.03 -4.14
CA LEU A 41 -4.14 -2.51 -5.51
C LEU A 41 -2.74 -2.04 -5.94
N LEU A 42 -2.01 -1.35 -5.06
CA LEU A 42 -0.61 -0.97 -5.30
C LEU A 42 0.28 -2.19 -5.53
N GLY A 43 0.13 -3.22 -4.69
CA GLY A 43 0.87 -4.47 -4.83
C GLY A 43 0.56 -5.19 -6.14
N LEU A 44 -0.73 -5.27 -6.53
CA LEU A 44 -1.12 -5.82 -7.84
C LEU A 44 -0.58 -4.99 -8.99
N LEU A 45 -0.60 -3.66 -8.91
CA LEU A 45 -0.08 -2.76 -9.94
C LEU A 45 1.42 -2.99 -10.17
N ALA A 46 2.18 -3.24 -9.10
CA ALA A 46 3.58 -3.60 -9.19
C ALA A 46 3.79 -4.95 -9.89
N VAL A 47 2.92 -5.93 -9.63
CA VAL A 47 2.99 -7.30 -10.20
C VAL A 47 2.53 -7.36 -11.66
N THR A 48 1.49 -6.63 -12.07
CA THR A 48 0.91 -6.77 -13.42
C THR A 48 1.81 -6.25 -14.53
N ARG A 49 2.82 -5.43 -14.21
CA ARG A 49 3.76 -4.88 -15.19
C ARG A 49 5.02 -5.75 -15.41
N ILE A 50 4.84 -7.07 -15.40
CA ILE A 50 5.88 -8.12 -15.63
C ILE A 50 6.69 -7.93 -16.93
N ASN A 51 6.20 -7.16 -17.90
CA ASN A 51 6.81 -7.06 -19.24
C ASN A 51 8.22 -6.47 -19.29
N ARG A 52 8.79 -5.94 -18.19
CA ARG A 52 10.16 -5.43 -18.16
C ARG A 52 10.88 -5.85 -16.88
N CYS A 53 11.55 -7.01 -16.95
CA CYS A 53 12.70 -7.51 -16.17
C CYS A 53 12.94 -7.18 -14.67
N ASP A 54 12.08 -6.45 -13.95
CA ASP A 54 12.25 -6.19 -12.53
C ASP A 54 11.49 -7.21 -11.70
N ILE A 55 12.05 -8.44 -11.69
CA ILE A 55 11.68 -9.51 -10.75
C ILE A 55 11.61 -8.97 -9.31
N ILE A 56 12.47 -7.99 -8.97
CA ILE A 56 12.48 -7.29 -7.70
C ILE A 56 11.14 -6.58 -7.43
N ALA A 57 10.58 -5.88 -8.41
CA ALA A 57 9.31 -5.16 -8.25
C ALA A 57 8.12 -6.11 -8.09
N VAL A 58 8.17 -7.29 -8.73
CA VAL A 58 7.19 -8.37 -8.53
C VAL A 58 7.25 -8.91 -7.10
N TYR A 59 8.45 -9.19 -6.56
CA TYR A 59 8.61 -9.62 -5.18
C TYR A 59 8.15 -8.56 -4.18
N ILE A 60 8.46 -7.28 -4.43
CA ILE A 60 8.00 -6.15 -3.61
C ILE A 60 6.47 -6.04 -3.64
N GLY A 61 5.86 -6.22 -4.81
CA GLY A 61 4.40 -6.22 -4.97
C GLY A 61 3.71 -7.36 -4.20
N LEU A 62 4.22 -8.59 -4.32
CA LEU A 62 3.72 -9.74 -3.56
C LEU A 62 3.90 -9.56 -2.04
N LEU A 63 5.06 -9.06 -1.61
CA LEU A 63 5.33 -8.74 -0.21
C LEU A 63 4.34 -7.70 0.32
N THR A 64 4.04 -6.68 -0.48
CA THR A 64 3.08 -5.62 -0.14
C THR A 64 1.68 -6.20 0.11
N VAL A 65 1.22 -7.08 -0.78
CA VAL A 65 -0.07 -7.77 -0.62
C VAL A 65 -0.07 -8.62 0.66
N ALA A 66 1.00 -9.37 0.92
CA ALA A 66 1.12 -10.20 2.11
C ALA A 66 1.05 -9.37 3.41
N ILE A 67 1.76 -8.24 3.47
CA ILE A 67 1.74 -7.33 4.63
C ILE A 67 0.35 -6.68 4.77
N ALA A 68 -0.28 -6.26 3.67
CA ALA A 68 -1.61 -5.68 3.69
C ALA A 68 -2.65 -6.67 4.24
N VAL A 69 -2.64 -7.92 3.78
CA VAL A 69 -3.52 -8.99 4.29
C VAL A 69 -3.21 -9.31 5.76
N GLY A 70 -1.93 -9.39 6.12
CA GLY A 70 -1.50 -9.57 7.52
C GLY A 70 -2.02 -8.46 8.43
N SER A 71 -2.04 -7.20 7.96
CA SER A 71 -2.58 -6.08 8.73
C SER A 71 -4.06 -6.25 9.08
N ILE A 72 -4.85 -6.95 8.24
CA ILE A 72 -6.26 -7.26 8.51
C ILE A 72 -6.35 -8.23 9.69
N TYR A 73 -5.52 -9.27 9.69
CA TYR A 73 -5.49 -10.28 10.74
C TYR A 73 -5.10 -9.69 12.10
N PHE A 74 -4.06 -8.85 12.14
CA PHE A 74 -3.59 -8.22 13.38
C PHE A 74 -4.52 -7.15 13.93
N TYR A 75 -5.43 -6.60 13.12
CA TYR A 75 -6.34 -5.55 13.57
C TYR A 75 -7.25 -5.97 14.73
N LYS A 76 -7.73 -7.22 14.72
CA LYS A 76 -8.58 -7.72 15.81
C LYS A 76 -7.82 -7.86 17.13
N LYS A 77 -6.49 -8.02 17.08
CA LYS A 77 -5.62 -8.18 18.26
C LYS A 77 -5.10 -6.85 18.78
N ASP A 78 -4.56 -6.02 17.89
CA ASP A 78 -3.92 -4.77 18.26
C ASP A 78 -3.96 -3.77 17.09
N TYR A 79 -4.79 -2.73 17.24
CA TYR A 79 -4.94 -1.70 16.23
C TYR A 79 -3.61 -1.03 15.90
N ARG A 80 -2.78 -0.76 16.91
CA ARG A 80 -1.57 0.04 16.73
C ARG A 80 -0.57 -0.69 15.86
N LYS A 81 -0.42 -2.00 16.09
CA LYS A 81 0.42 -2.89 15.25
C LYS A 81 -0.13 -3.04 13.84
N SER A 82 -1.44 -3.22 13.68
CA SER A 82 -2.11 -3.27 12.37
C SER A 82 -1.88 -1.98 11.57
N SER A 83 -1.98 -0.83 12.22
CA SER A 83 -1.74 0.47 11.59
C SER A 83 -0.30 0.63 11.11
N ILE A 84 0.69 0.17 11.88
CA ILE A 84 2.11 0.20 11.49
C ILE A 84 2.36 -0.72 10.29
N LEU A 85 1.84 -1.94 10.32
CA LEU A 85 1.93 -2.90 9.20
C LEU A 85 1.33 -2.31 7.92
N LEU A 86 0.19 -1.62 8.03
CA LEU A 86 -0.49 -1.03 6.89
C LEU A 86 0.28 0.17 6.32
N VAL A 87 0.88 0.99 7.18
CA VAL A 87 1.80 2.06 6.76
C VAL A 87 3.02 1.48 6.03
N LEU A 88 3.61 0.40 6.55
CA LEU A 88 4.71 -0.30 5.90
C LEU A 88 4.30 -0.85 4.53
N ALA A 89 3.14 -1.49 4.44
CA ALA A 89 2.59 -1.98 3.17
C ALA A 89 2.41 -0.83 2.17
N LEU A 90 1.88 0.32 2.59
CA LEU A 90 1.71 1.47 1.71
C LEU A 90 3.05 1.98 1.17
N VAL A 91 4.05 2.17 2.04
CA VAL A 91 5.37 2.67 1.64
C VAL A 91 6.06 1.72 0.67
N ILE A 92 6.12 0.42 1.03
CA ILE A 92 6.74 -0.63 0.22
C ILE A 92 5.99 -0.80 -1.10
N GLY A 93 4.66 -0.74 -1.07
CA GLY A 93 3.79 -0.81 -2.25
C GLY A 93 3.99 0.35 -3.21
N THR A 94 4.12 1.58 -2.70
CA THR A 94 4.46 2.73 -3.56
C THR A 94 5.85 2.62 -4.16
N LEU A 95 6.83 2.09 -3.42
CA LEU A 95 8.17 1.84 -3.97
C LEU A 95 8.13 0.78 -5.07
N GLY A 96 7.43 -0.33 -4.84
CA GLY A 96 7.25 -1.38 -5.84
C GLY A 96 6.54 -0.88 -7.09
N ALA A 97 5.46 -0.12 -6.93
CA ALA A 97 4.75 0.50 -8.04
C ALA A 97 5.63 1.52 -8.78
N TYR A 98 6.40 2.34 -8.06
CA TYR A 98 7.32 3.29 -8.68
C TYR A 98 8.40 2.57 -9.51
N LEU A 99 9.03 1.53 -8.94
CA LEU A 99 10.03 0.70 -9.61
C LEU A 99 9.48 -0.01 -10.84
N SER A 100 8.30 -0.64 -10.75
CA SER A 100 7.65 -1.26 -11.92
C SER A 100 7.35 -0.26 -13.04
N TYR A 101 7.21 1.02 -12.71
CA TYR A 101 6.97 2.08 -13.68
C TYR A 101 8.22 2.89 -14.02
N LEU A 102 9.38 2.55 -13.47
CA LEU A 102 10.67 3.20 -13.71
C LEU A 102 11.25 2.69 -15.04
N ASP A 103 10.54 2.99 -16.12
CA ASP A 103 11.12 3.06 -17.47
C ASP A 103 11.91 4.35 -17.64
#